data_AF-A0A9P8HJB1-F1
#
_entry.id   AF-A0A9P8HJB1-F1
#
_cell.length_a   1.000
_cell.length_b   1.000
_cell.length_c   1.000
_cell.angle_alpha   90.00
_cell.angle_beta   90.00
_cell.angle_gamma   90.00
#
_symmetry.space_group_name_H-M   'P 1'
#
loop_
_entity.id
_entity.type
_entity.pdbx_description
1 polymer ?
#
loop_
_entity_poly.entity_id
_entity_poly.type
_entity_poly.pdbx_seq_one_letter_code
_entity_poly.pdbx_strand_id
1 'polypeptide(L)'
;MGQYGVILDAGSSGTRVYIYKWKDPNKALKQASASDVHVLPKLKLRKSKKIHPGVSTFAEDVSSVGPDHLKALIDTALDEIPASQVAQTPIFLLATAGVRFLPKHQQTALLQGICTYLQTNTQFLLPDCASHIQVISGETEGLYGWIAANYLLGGFDKPDEHAHGKGHNTYGFLDMGGASAQIAFAPNTTETEKHANDLKLVRLRRLDGSPMEYKVFTATWLGFGANKARERFVDGLQEQASLLVASNHPMLRSLEPACLKNASHVPAIDFDVNHFIGVSEYWHTTHGVFGQESKVYDLVAYEQEVNAFCSQDWSIIEHGLDKRKKTMEEKAENAREACFKASWLINVLYEGIGIPRITLRDIPGTKVNNTKGAVEKAKGKGFLDPFQPIDTIGGVEVSWTLGKMVLYAAGQIPPQGSALPVGFGSNTGLEIPTDFELAGSKPLFPGSHSYDDDDDDDVISNRSSPVSGLLVLMLVLLFIGYLLRKTEWGPRVLGKFRRFRKARSSSFVRNLFGRNTTSYDRLLEEGGALEFELGGTESDETDGSDGGETSRSARSHRLSGTKSSFERFDGMRPPSVMDRHGLVVRTESCERLAPTLQMLNAGRRSRAPSPTRLKNSIVIPQES
;
A
#
# COMPACT_ATOMS: atom_id res chain seq x y z
N MET A 1 5.26 -28.32 -5.78
CA MET A 1 4.81 -27.10 -6.48
C MET A 1 4.80 -25.97 -5.48
N GLY A 2 5.13 -24.76 -5.95
CA GLY A 2 4.90 -23.54 -5.16
C GLY A 2 3.42 -23.15 -5.24
N GLN A 3 3.00 -22.24 -4.38
CA GLN A 3 1.70 -21.60 -4.42
C GLN A 3 1.85 -20.21 -5.03
N TYR A 4 0.77 -19.72 -5.63
CA TYR A 4 0.70 -18.40 -6.24
C TYR A 4 -0.40 -17.59 -5.57
N GLY A 5 -0.33 -16.28 -5.71
CA GLY A 5 -1.39 -15.34 -5.35
C GLY A 5 -1.36 -14.15 -6.29
N VAL A 6 -2.54 -13.72 -6.73
CA VAL A 6 -2.72 -12.56 -7.60
C VAL A 6 -3.42 -11.47 -6.83
N ILE A 7 -2.89 -10.25 -6.88
CA ILE A 7 -3.53 -9.08 -6.28
C ILE A 7 -3.50 -7.90 -7.24
N LEU A 8 -4.67 -7.31 -7.44
CA LEU A 8 -4.88 -6.08 -8.19
C LEU A 8 -5.03 -4.93 -7.21
N ASP A 9 -4.04 -4.05 -7.18
CA ASP A 9 -4.08 -2.76 -6.50
C ASP A 9 -4.82 -1.77 -7.42
N ALA A 10 -6.07 -1.47 -7.05
CA ALA A 10 -6.94 -0.54 -7.77
C ALA A 10 -6.80 0.87 -7.18
N GLY A 11 -5.66 1.49 -7.49
CA GLY A 11 -5.30 2.85 -7.12
C GLY A 11 -6.08 3.94 -7.88
N SER A 12 -5.99 5.19 -7.39
CA SER A 12 -6.66 6.34 -8.00
C SER A 12 -6.11 6.72 -9.37
N SER A 13 -4.79 6.60 -9.58
CA SER A 13 -4.15 6.96 -10.85
C SER A 13 -4.12 5.81 -11.85
N GLY A 14 -4.23 4.56 -11.39
CA GLY A 14 -4.07 3.37 -12.23
C GLY A 14 -4.28 2.09 -11.46
N THR A 15 -4.36 0.97 -12.18
CA THR A 15 -4.50 -0.37 -11.60
C THR A 15 -3.24 -1.19 -11.85
N ARG A 16 -2.75 -1.87 -10.82
CA ARG A 16 -1.53 -2.69 -10.88
C ARG A 16 -1.84 -4.13 -10.50
N VAL A 17 -1.41 -5.08 -11.32
CA VAL A 17 -1.40 -6.50 -10.93
C VAL A 17 -0.05 -6.88 -10.35
N TYR A 18 -0.05 -7.65 -9.27
CA TYR A 18 1.12 -8.28 -8.69
C TYR A 18 0.88 -9.79 -8.59
N ILE A 19 1.83 -10.57 -9.08
CA ILE A 19 1.81 -12.03 -9.03
C ILE A 19 2.92 -12.48 -8.07
N TYR A 20 2.52 -13.03 -6.93
CA TYR A 20 3.43 -13.56 -5.92
C TYR A 20 3.50 -15.08 -5.99
N LYS A 21 4.65 -15.62 -5.57
CA LYS A 21 4.88 -17.06 -5.44
C LYS A 21 5.58 -17.39 -4.13
N TRP A 22 5.11 -18.40 -3.41
CA TRP A 22 5.76 -18.94 -2.22
C TRP A 22 5.80 -20.47 -2.26
N LYS A 23 6.52 -21.08 -1.32
CA LYS A 23 6.53 -22.54 -1.16
C LYS A 23 5.29 -22.97 -0.37
N ASP A 24 4.73 -24.13 -0.72
CA ASP A 24 3.76 -24.82 0.11
C ASP A 24 4.28 -24.96 1.55
N PRO A 25 3.51 -24.59 2.60
CA PRO A 25 3.97 -24.59 3.99
C PRO A 25 4.51 -25.93 4.47
N ASN A 26 3.85 -27.04 4.11
CA ASN A 26 4.26 -28.38 4.52
C ASN A 26 5.58 -28.80 3.87
N LYS A 27 5.83 -28.37 2.62
CA LYS A 27 7.10 -28.59 1.93
C LYS A 27 8.20 -27.66 2.43
N ALA A 28 7.86 -26.41 2.74
CA ALA A 28 8.78 -25.44 3.32
C ALA A 28 9.33 -25.95 4.66
N LEU A 29 8.44 -26.41 5.55
CA LEU A 29 8.82 -26.94 6.86
C LEU A 29 9.70 -28.18 6.76
N LYS A 30 9.39 -29.13 5.86
CA LYS A 30 10.22 -30.34 5.64
C LYS A 30 11.62 -30.05 5.09
N GLN A 31 11.80 -28.92 4.41
CA GLN A 31 13.08 -28.52 3.80
C GLN A 31 13.86 -27.52 4.63
N ALA A 32 13.24 -26.96 5.67
CA ALA A 32 13.83 -25.95 6.52
C ALA A 32 14.87 -26.57 7.47
N SER A 33 15.98 -25.87 7.68
CA SER A 33 16.86 -26.16 8.82
C SER A 33 16.19 -25.71 10.13
N ALA A 34 16.71 -26.13 11.27
CA ALA A 34 16.13 -25.77 12.58
C ALA A 34 16.05 -24.26 12.84
N SER A 35 16.91 -23.44 12.21
CA SER A 35 16.83 -21.97 12.27
C SER A 35 15.84 -21.37 11.27
N ASP A 36 15.52 -22.08 10.19
CA ASP A 36 14.66 -21.59 9.09
C ASP A 36 13.17 -21.85 9.32
N VAL A 37 12.79 -22.47 10.44
CA VAL A 37 11.37 -22.67 10.80
C VAL A 37 10.79 -21.51 11.60
N HIS A 38 11.64 -20.71 12.24
CA HIS A 38 11.24 -19.58 13.08
C HIS A 38 11.15 -18.27 12.28
N VAL A 39 10.71 -18.34 11.02
CA VAL A 39 10.56 -17.19 10.11
C VAL A 39 9.21 -17.21 9.40
N LEU A 40 8.82 -16.08 8.81
CA LEU A 40 7.64 -16.00 7.95
C LEU A 40 7.86 -16.70 6.59
N PRO A 41 6.79 -17.16 5.91
CA PRO A 41 6.88 -17.69 4.55
C PRO A 41 7.63 -16.76 3.61
N LYS A 42 8.53 -17.33 2.79
CA LYS A 42 9.32 -16.56 1.82
C LYS A 42 8.57 -16.41 0.49
N LEU A 43 8.05 -15.21 0.25
CA LEU A 43 7.35 -14.81 -0.97
C LEU A 43 8.35 -14.21 -1.96
N LYS A 44 8.06 -14.41 -3.25
CA LYS A 44 8.79 -13.80 -4.36
C LYS A 44 7.80 -13.15 -5.30
N LEU A 45 8.02 -11.88 -5.63
CA LEU A 45 7.33 -11.24 -6.74
C LEU A 45 7.81 -11.89 -8.04
N ARG A 46 6.87 -12.32 -8.87
CA ARG A 46 7.13 -12.97 -10.16
C ARG A 46 7.03 -11.99 -11.30
N LYS A 47 5.94 -11.22 -11.31
CA LYS A 47 5.62 -10.27 -12.35
C LYS A 47 4.70 -9.21 -11.77
N SER A 48 4.85 -7.98 -12.24
CA SER A 48 3.91 -6.89 -11.99
C SER A 48 3.67 -6.12 -13.28
N LYS A 49 2.50 -5.50 -13.40
CA LYS A 49 2.14 -4.63 -14.53
C LYS A 49 1.16 -3.57 -14.06
N LYS A 50 1.45 -2.30 -14.39
CA LYS A 50 0.54 -1.17 -14.18
C LYS A 50 -0.13 -0.81 -15.50
N ILE A 51 -1.40 -0.44 -15.42
CA ILE A 51 -2.11 0.28 -16.49
C ILE A 51 -2.83 1.50 -15.92
N HIS A 52 -3.21 2.41 -16.81
CA HIS A 52 -3.93 3.64 -16.53
C HIS A 52 -5.17 3.70 -17.43
N PRO A 53 -6.30 4.32 -17.02
CA PRO A 53 -6.52 5.05 -15.76
C PRO A 53 -6.81 4.13 -14.54
N GLY A 54 -7.24 4.68 -13.41
CA GLY A 54 -7.71 3.88 -12.27
C GLY A 54 -9.15 3.37 -12.47
N VAL A 55 -9.52 2.26 -11.80
CA VAL A 55 -10.87 1.65 -11.95
C VAL A 55 -12.02 2.60 -11.61
N SER A 56 -11.77 3.62 -10.77
CA SER A 56 -12.80 4.61 -10.40
C SER A 56 -13.33 5.42 -11.58
N THR A 57 -12.60 5.47 -12.70
CA THR A 57 -13.05 6.15 -13.92
C THR A 57 -14.18 5.40 -14.65
N PHE A 58 -14.35 4.11 -14.35
CA PHE A 58 -15.39 3.24 -14.92
C PHE A 58 -16.65 3.19 -14.04
N ALA A 59 -16.79 4.11 -13.09
CA ALA A 59 -17.92 4.13 -12.14
C ALA A 59 -19.29 4.35 -12.82
N GLU A 60 -19.30 5.09 -13.93
CA GLU A 60 -20.50 5.38 -14.73
C GLU A 60 -20.76 4.33 -15.82
N ASP A 61 -19.70 3.65 -16.29
CA ASP A 61 -19.78 2.54 -17.23
C ASP A 61 -19.07 1.30 -16.66
N VAL A 62 -19.75 0.65 -15.73
CA VAL A 62 -19.23 -0.54 -15.05
C VAL A 62 -19.03 -1.71 -16.02
N SER A 63 -19.75 -1.73 -17.14
CA SER A 63 -19.70 -2.86 -18.09
C SER A 63 -18.37 -2.94 -18.85
N SER A 64 -17.71 -1.81 -19.08
CA SER A 64 -16.42 -1.73 -19.79
C SER A 64 -15.21 -2.04 -18.89
N VAL A 65 -15.32 -1.94 -17.56
CA VAL A 65 -14.17 -2.14 -16.64
C VAL A 65 -13.49 -3.50 -16.82
N GLY A 66 -14.26 -4.53 -17.12
CA GLY A 66 -13.76 -5.88 -17.38
C GLY A 66 -12.92 -5.97 -18.67
N PRO A 67 -13.56 -5.85 -19.85
CA PRO A 67 -12.89 -6.03 -21.14
C PRO A 67 -11.83 -4.96 -21.43
N ASP A 68 -12.11 -3.70 -21.12
CA ASP A 68 -11.29 -2.57 -21.59
C ASP A 68 -10.12 -2.27 -20.64
N HIS A 69 -10.22 -2.71 -19.39
CA HIS A 69 -9.23 -2.40 -18.35
C HIS A 69 -8.64 -3.66 -17.71
N LEU A 70 -9.47 -4.47 -17.03
CA LEU A 70 -8.96 -5.59 -16.25
C LEU A 70 -8.39 -6.73 -17.10
N LYS A 71 -8.90 -6.95 -18.32
CA LYS A 71 -8.45 -8.02 -19.21
C LYS A 71 -6.93 -8.05 -19.38
N ALA A 72 -6.30 -6.91 -19.67
CA ALA A 72 -4.86 -6.84 -19.91
C ALA A 72 -4.01 -7.20 -18.68
N LEU A 73 -4.54 -7.01 -17.48
CA LEU A 73 -3.90 -7.37 -16.22
C LEU A 73 -4.11 -8.85 -15.88
N ILE A 74 -5.32 -9.36 -16.14
CA ILE A 74 -5.67 -10.78 -15.94
C ILE A 74 -4.86 -11.66 -16.89
N ASP A 75 -4.76 -11.30 -18.18
CA ASP A 75 -3.94 -12.02 -19.16
C ASP A 75 -2.48 -12.09 -18.70
N THR A 76 -1.95 -10.99 -18.14
CA THR A 76 -0.60 -10.95 -17.59
C THR A 76 -0.39 -11.96 -16.45
N ALA A 77 -1.42 -12.18 -15.62
CA ALA A 77 -1.38 -13.16 -14.55
C ALA A 77 -1.51 -14.60 -15.06
N LEU A 78 -2.42 -14.84 -16.01
CA LEU A 78 -2.60 -16.14 -16.66
C LEU A 78 -1.34 -16.59 -17.42
N ASP A 79 -0.61 -15.66 -18.02
CA ASP A 79 0.66 -15.96 -18.70
C ASP A 79 1.79 -16.39 -17.73
N GLU A 80 1.79 -15.86 -16.50
CA GLU A 80 2.84 -16.17 -15.50
C GLU A 80 2.51 -17.45 -14.69
N ILE A 81 1.23 -17.79 -14.54
CA ILE A 81 0.76 -18.87 -13.67
C ILE A 81 0.47 -20.12 -14.52
N PRO A 82 1.06 -21.29 -14.19
CA PRO A 82 0.75 -22.53 -14.90
C PRO A 82 -0.75 -22.84 -14.87
N ALA A 83 -1.33 -23.21 -16.01
CA ALA A 83 -2.77 -23.48 -16.15
C ALA A 83 -3.33 -24.41 -15.06
N SER A 84 -2.58 -25.46 -14.70
CA SER A 84 -2.97 -26.43 -13.66
C SER A 84 -3.02 -25.84 -12.24
N GLN A 85 -2.57 -24.60 -12.03
CA GLN A 85 -2.54 -23.92 -10.75
C GLN A 85 -3.49 -22.71 -10.68
N VAL A 86 -4.17 -22.35 -11.78
CA VAL A 86 -5.08 -21.19 -11.81
C VAL A 86 -6.23 -21.39 -10.82
N ALA A 87 -6.88 -22.57 -10.85
CA ALA A 87 -7.99 -22.95 -9.95
C ALA A 87 -7.69 -22.84 -8.44
N GLN A 88 -6.44 -23.02 -8.06
CA GLN A 88 -5.98 -22.96 -6.66
C GLN A 88 -5.33 -21.61 -6.30
N THR A 89 -5.21 -20.70 -7.26
CA THR A 89 -4.55 -19.40 -7.04
C THR A 89 -5.60 -18.36 -6.66
N PRO A 90 -5.56 -17.79 -5.45
CA PRO A 90 -6.47 -16.72 -5.07
C PRO A 90 -6.19 -15.46 -5.88
N ILE A 91 -7.27 -14.80 -6.30
CA ILE A 91 -7.24 -13.46 -6.90
C ILE A 91 -7.94 -12.47 -5.98
N PHE A 92 -7.31 -11.32 -5.75
CA PHE A 92 -7.86 -10.21 -4.99
C PHE A 92 -7.85 -8.95 -5.85
N LEU A 93 -8.88 -8.11 -5.74
CA LEU A 93 -8.86 -6.73 -6.21
C LEU A 93 -9.23 -5.84 -5.04
N LEU A 94 -8.27 -5.07 -4.55
CA LEU A 94 -8.49 -4.16 -3.44
C LEU A 94 -8.37 -2.72 -3.96
N ALA A 95 -9.49 -2.01 -3.92
CA ALA A 95 -9.59 -0.63 -4.35
C ALA A 95 -9.25 0.32 -3.20
N THR A 96 -8.49 1.38 -3.51
CA THR A 96 -7.98 2.31 -2.49
C THR A 96 -8.71 3.67 -2.57
N ALA A 97 -8.01 4.78 -2.30
CA ALA A 97 -8.60 6.11 -2.17
C ALA A 97 -9.40 6.58 -3.40
N GLY A 98 -9.04 6.16 -4.62
CA GLY A 98 -9.77 6.56 -5.83
C GLY A 98 -11.24 6.17 -5.81
N VAL A 99 -11.53 4.94 -5.38
CA VAL A 99 -12.91 4.43 -5.27
C VAL A 99 -13.58 4.92 -3.99
N ARG A 100 -12.82 5.20 -2.91
CA ARG A 100 -13.36 5.80 -1.66
C ARG A 100 -14.06 7.15 -1.88
N PHE A 101 -13.65 7.91 -2.91
CA PHE A 101 -14.28 9.19 -3.27
C PHE A 101 -15.62 9.04 -4.00
N LEU A 102 -15.93 7.86 -4.54
CA LEU A 102 -17.18 7.64 -5.27
C LEU A 102 -18.37 7.52 -4.30
N PRO A 103 -19.58 7.92 -4.72
CA PRO A 103 -20.81 7.58 -4.02
C PRO A 103 -20.95 6.07 -3.76
N LYS A 104 -21.55 5.69 -2.62
CA LYS A 104 -21.59 4.28 -2.18
C LYS A 104 -22.24 3.34 -3.20
N HIS A 105 -23.29 3.81 -3.90
CA HIS A 105 -23.95 3.02 -4.94
C HIS A 105 -23.02 2.72 -6.13
N GLN A 106 -22.18 3.67 -6.54
CA GLN A 106 -21.19 3.47 -7.60
C GLN A 106 -20.07 2.52 -7.15
N GLN A 107 -19.61 2.64 -5.90
CA GLN A 107 -18.65 1.68 -5.34
C GLN A 107 -19.19 0.25 -5.42
N THR A 108 -20.44 0.04 -4.97
CA THR A 108 -21.08 -1.28 -4.98
C THR A 108 -21.27 -1.80 -6.40
N ALA A 109 -21.78 -0.99 -7.32
CA ALA A 109 -21.97 -1.38 -8.72
C ALA A 109 -20.64 -1.78 -9.37
N LEU A 110 -19.60 -0.95 -9.21
CA LEU A 110 -18.28 -1.18 -9.76
C LEU A 110 -17.67 -2.49 -9.24
N LEU A 111 -17.64 -2.71 -7.92
CA LEU A 111 -17.10 -3.94 -7.34
C LEU A 111 -17.88 -5.19 -7.76
N GLN A 112 -19.22 -5.08 -7.88
CA GLN A 112 -20.05 -6.19 -8.35
C GLN A 112 -19.76 -6.53 -9.81
N GLY A 113 -19.61 -5.52 -10.67
CA GLY A 113 -19.24 -5.71 -12.07
C GLY A 113 -17.87 -6.38 -12.20
N ILE A 114 -16.89 -5.91 -11.43
CA ILE A 114 -15.55 -6.51 -11.35
C ILE A 114 -15.62 -7.97 -10.90
N CYS A 115 -16.36 -8.28 -9.82
CA CYS A 115 -16.47 -9.65 -9.34
C CYS A 115 -17.11 -10.57 -10.37
N THR A 116 -18.23 -10.13 -10.96
CA THR A 116 -18.96 -10.87 -12.00
C THR A 116 -18.06 -11.16 -13.20
N TYR A 117 -17.28 -10.17 -13.62
CA TYR A 117 -16.32 -10.33 -14.72
C TYR A 117 -15.25 -11.37 -14.38
N LEU A 118 -14.64 -11.30 -13.19
CA LEU A 118 -13.62 -12.26 -12.76
C LEU A 118 -14.15 -13.69 -12.65
N GLN A 119 -15.35 -13.87 -12.09
CA GLN A 119 -15.99 -15.18 -11.96
C GLN A 119 -16.38 -15.79 -13.32
N THR A 120 -16.82 -14.96 -14.26
CA THR A 120 -17.26 -15.42 -15.59
C THR A 120 -16.09 -15.74 -16.52
N ASN A 121 -14.99 -14.98 -16.42
CA ASN A 121 -13.90 -15.02 -17.41
C ASN A 121 -12.63 -15.71 -16.90
N THR A 122 -12.58 -16.11 -15.63
CA THR A 122 -11.38 -16.74 -15.05
C THR A 122 -11.74 -17.92 -14.16
N GLN A 123 -10.77 -18.80 -13.94
CA GLN A 123 -10.89 -19.91 -12.98
C GLN A 123 -10.10 -19.62 -11.70
N PHE A 124 -9.70 -18.38 -11.43
CA PHE A 124 -8.98 -18.09 -10.19
C PHE A 124 -9.85 -18.38 -8.97
N LEU A 125 -9.21 -18.72 -7.84
CA LEU A 125 -9.91 -18.97 -6.58
C LEU A 125 -10.52 -17.66 -6.05
N LEU A 126 -11.83 -17.53 -6.23
CA LEU A 126 -12.65 -16.40 -5.77
C LEU A 126 -13.95 -16.97 -5.17
N PRO A 127 -13.90 -17.51 -3.93
CA PRO A 127 -15.05 -18.16 -3.29
C PRO A 127 -16.12 -17.17 -2.84
N ASP A 128 -15.73 -15.94 -2.52
CA ASP A 128 -16.63 -14.88 -2.06
C ASP A 128 -16.17 -13.52 -2.58
N CYS A 129 -17.10 -12.76 -3.17
CA CYS A 129 -16.81 -11.43 -3.70
C CYS A 129 -16.43 -10.45 -2.60
N ALA A 130 -17.13 -10.46 -1.45
CA ALA A 130 -16.98 -9.42 -0.43
C ALA A 130 -15.58 -9.40 0.21
N SER A 131 -14.97 -10.58 0.38
CA SER A 131 -13.63 -10.71 0.93
C SER A 131 -12.51 -10.58 -0.12
N HIS A 132 -12.80 -10.83 -1.41
CA HIS A 132 -11.81 -10.78 -2.48
C HIS A 132 -11.78 -9.46 -3.26
N ILE A 133 -12.94 -8.81 -3.40
CA ILE A 133 -13.18 -7.63 -4.24
C ILE A 133 -13.81 -6.53 -3.38
N GLN A 134 -12.98 -5.66 -2.82
CA GLN A 134 -13.43 -4.69 -1.83
C GLN A 134 -12.66 -3.36 -1.87
N VAL A 135 -13.29 -2.31 -1.34
CA VAL A 135 -12.63 -1.04 -1.05
C VAL A 135 -11.99 -1.14 0.32
N ILE A 136 -10.66 -1.05 0.39
CA ILE A 136 -9.95 -1.08 1.68
C ILE A 136 -9.91 0.29 2.32
N SER A 137 -9.94 0.30 3.66
CA SER A 137 -9.68 1.52 4.43
C SER A 137 -8.22 1.95 4.27
N GLY A 138 -7.94 3.24 4.47
CA GLY A 138 -6.54 3.71 4.43
C GLY A 138 -5.71 3.20 5.62
N GLU A 139 -6.34 2.87 6.75
CA GLU A 139 -5.68 2.22 7.89
C GLU A 139 -5.27 0.78 7.53
N THR A 140 -6.15 0.03 6.89
CA THR A 140 -5.88 -1.32 6.37
C THR A 140 -4.72 -1.29 5.36
N GLU A 141 -4.72 -0.33 4.44
CA GLU A 141 -3.62 -0.08 3.49
C GLU A 141 -2.30 0.21 4.21
N GLY A 142 -2.32 1.05 5.26
CA GLY A 142 -1.17 1.36 6.11
C GLY A 142 -0.62 0.15 6.87
N LEU A 143 -1.49 -0.68 7.44
CA LEU A 143 -1.10 -1.91 8.14
C LEU A 143 -0.46 -2.93 7.18
N TYR A 144 -1.06 -3.12 6.00
CA TYR A 144 -0.46 -3.96 4.96
C TYR A 144 0.91 -3.43 4.53
N GLY A 145 1.05 -2.12 4.34
CA GLY A 145 2.33 -1.49 4.04
C GLY A 145 3.37 -1.70 5.15
N TRP A 146 2.98 -1.55 6.41
CA TRP A 146 3.85 -1.79 7.57
C TRP A 146 4.33 -3.24 7.66
N ILE A 147 3.45 -4.20 7.38
CA ILE A 147 3.83 -5.62 7.29
C ILE A 147 4.83 -5.85 6.16
N ALA A 148 4.58 -5.28 4.97
CA ALA A 148 5.48 -5.41 3.82
C ALA A 148 6.88 -4.84 4.12
N ALA A 149 6.94 -3.65 4.73
CA ALA A 149 8.16 -2.98 5.13
C ALA A 149 9.00 -3.85 6.07
N ASN A 150 8.42 -4.29 7.18
CA ASN A 150 9.12 -5.06 8.20
C ASN A 150 9.46 -6.49 7.74
N TYR A 151 8.67 -7.05 6.83
CA TYR A 151 8.96 -8.31 6.17
C TYR A 151 10.20 -8.21 5.27
N LEU A 152 10.30 -7.16 4.45
CA LEU A 152 11.43 -6.96 3.52
C LEU A 152 12.70 -6.53 4.25
N LEU A 153 12.58 -5.68 5.27
CA LEU A 153 13.72 -5.20 6.05
C LEU A 153 14.32 -6.28 6.93
N GLY A 154 13.51 -7.25 7.38
CA GLY A 154 13.95 -8.28 8.33
C GLY A 154 13.56 -7.98 9.78
N GLY A 155 12.75 -6.94 10.03
CA GLY A 155 12.28 -6.58 11.36
C GLY A 155 11.53 -7.70 12.08
N PHE A 156 10.88 -8.61 11.36
CA PHE A 156 10.21 -9.77 11.97
C PHE A 156 11.15 -10.95 12.27
N ASP A 157 12.00 -11.31 11.31
CA ASP A 157 12.76 -12.56 11.34
C ASP A 157 14.13 -12.40 12.02
N LYS A 158 14.65 -11.17 12.13
CA LYS A 158 16.01 -10.86 12.61
C LYS A 158 16.02 -9.68 13.61
N PRO A 159 15.24 -9.74 14.71
CA PRO A 159 15.10 -8.62 15.62
C PRO A 159 16.43 -8.10 16.18
N ASP A 160 17.41 -8.99 16.42
CA ASP A 160 18.73 -8.61 16.94
C ASP A 160 19.57 -7.80 15.95
N GLU A 161 19.46 -8.09 14.64
CA GLU A 161 20.14 -7.32 13.57
C GLU A 161 19.50 -5.94 13.35
N HIS A 162 18.24 -5.79 13.76
CA HIS A 162 17.42 -4.59 13.58
C HIS A 162 17.11 -3.88 14.91
N ALA A 163 17.88 -4.13 15.98
CA ALA A 163 17.64 -3.47 17.26
C ALA A 163 17.95 -1.97 17.19
N HIS A 164 16.92 -1.14 17.35
CA HIS A 164 17.00 0.33 17.37
C HIS A 164 17.16 0.89 18.80
N GLY A 165 17.24 0.01 19.80
CA GLY A 165 17.28 0.37 21.22
C GLY A 165 15.90 0.26 21.89
N LYS A 166 15.91 0.27 23.23
CA LYS A 166 14.70 0.15 24.07
C LYS A 166 13.80 -1.07 23.73
N GLY A 167 14.38 -2.15 23.21
CA GLY A 167 13.64 -3.35 22.80
C GLY A 167 12.81 -3.18 21.53
N HIS A 168 13.09 -2.15 20.72
CA HIS A 168 12.41 -1.89 19.46
C HIS A 168 13.24 -2.36 18.27
N ASN A 169 12.58 -2.99 17.29
CA ASN A 169 13.24 -3.58 16.13
C ASN A 169 12.45 -3.46 14.81
N THR A 170 11.34 -2.73 14.84
CA THR A 170 10.47 -2.57 13.66
C THR A 170 10.64 -1.18 13.07
N TYR A 171 10.25 -1.02 11.82
CA TYR A 171 10.28 0.25 11.11
C TYR A 171 8.87 0.80 10.98
N GLY A 172 8.74 2.12 11.07
CA GLY A 172 7.53 2.83 10.70
C GLY A 172 7.38 2.88 9.18
N PHE A 173 6.14 2.97 8.72
CA PHE A 173 5.76 2.99 7.32
C PHE A 173 4.98 4.27 7.02
N LEU A 174 5.43 5.01 6.00
CA LEU A 174 4.76 6.15 5.43
C LEU A 174 4.47 5.89 3.96
N ASP A 175 3.22 6.03 3.57
CA ASP A 175 2.80 5.97 2.17
C ASP A 175 2.10 7.27 1.82
N MET A 176 2.49 7.86 0.69
CA MET A 176 1.79 8.99 0.10
C MET A 176 1.44 8.58 -1.32
N GLY A 177 0.18 8.22 -1.52
CA GLY A 177 -0.36 7.98 -2.84
C GLY A 177 -0.79 9.28 -3.53
N GLY A 178 -1.46 9.14 -4.67
CA GLY A 178 -2.03 10.30 -5.37
C GLY A 178 -3.23 10.94 -4.63
N ALA A 179 -3.98 10.15 -3.86
CA ALA A 179 -5.27 10.56 -3.30
C ALA A 179 -5.33 10.56 -1.76
N SER A 180 -4.51 9.76 -1.07
CA SER A 180 -4.41 9.75 0.39
C SER A 180 -2.98 9.55 0.85
N ALA A 181 -2.73 9.82 2.13
CA ALA A 181 -1.51 9.47 2.83
C ALA A 181 -1.82 8.57 4.04
N GLN A 182 -0.87 7.73 4.42
CA GLN A 182 -0.99 6.73 5.47
C GLN A 182 0.27 6.74 6.34
N ILE A 183 0.08 6.50 7.63
CA ILE A 183 1.14 6.20 8.59
C ILE A 183 0.81 4.89 9.32
N ALA A 184 1.83 4.08 9.58
CA ALA A 184 1.71 2.95 10.47
C ALA A 184 3.04 2.67 11.19
N PHE A 185 3.01 2.46 12.51
CA PHE A 185 4.20 2.11 13.29
C PHE A 185 3.84 1.43 14.60
N ALA A 186 4.76 0.61 15.14
CA ALA A 186 4.66 0.11 16.51
C ALA A 186 5.28 1.14 17.47
N PRO A 187 4.51 1.73 18.41
CA PRO A 187 5.07 2.65 19.40
C PRO A 187 6.05 1.96 20.36
N ASN A 188 6.78 2.75 21.15
CA ASN A 188 7.56 2.20 22.26
C ASN A 188 6.65 1.65 23.37
N THR A 189 7.22 0.94 24.36
CA THR A 189 6.44 0.29 25.44
C THR A 189 5.54 1.26 26.20
N THR A 190 6.07 2.44 26.57
CA THR A 190 5.32 3.45 27.33
C THR A 190 4.12 3.99 26.57
N GLU A 191 4.32 4.35 25.30
CA GLU A 191 3.23 4.84 24.45
C GLU A 191 2.22 3.73 24.10
N THR A 192 2.70 2.48 24.01
CA THR A 192 1.84 1.31 23.79
C THR A 192 0.85 1.09 24.94
N GLU A 193 1.29 1.28 26.19
CA GLU A 193 0.43 1.14 27.36
C GLU A 193 -0.57 2.30 27.46
N LYS A 194 -0.11 3.52 27.22
CA LYS A 194 -0.93 4.74 27.29
C LYS A 194 -2.02 4.78 26.23
N HIS A 195 -1.74 4.28 25.04
CA HIS A 195 -2.63 4.33 23.87
C HIS A 195 -3.16 2.96 23.46
N ALA A 196 -3.22 1.99 24.38
CA ALA A 196 -3.55 0.60 24.05
C ALA A 196 -4.85 0.42 23.24
N ASN A 197 -5.86 1.27 23.47
CA ASN A 197 -7.15 1.25 22.77
C ASN A 197 -7.10 1.85 21.36
N ASP A 198 -6.06 2.65 21.06
CA ASP A 198 -5.85 3.30 19.76
C ASP A 198 -4.99 2.44 18.81
N LEU A 199 -4.53 1.27 19.27
CA LEU A 199 -3.66 0.37 18.52
C LEU A 199 -4.44 -0.80 17.93
N LYS A 200 -3.99 -1.23 16.75
CA LYS A 200 -4.44 -2.48 16.13
C LYS A 200 -3.49 -3.61 16.52
N LEU A 201 -4.05 -4.76 16.89
CA LEU A 201 -3.28 -5.98 17.12
C LEU A 201 -3.09 -6.69 15.79
N VAL A 202 -1.85 -6.75 15.30
CA VAL A 202 -1.46 -7.49 14.10
C VAL A 202 -0.91 -8.85 14.52
N ARG A 203 -1.53 -9.94 14.04
CA ARG A 203 -1.12 -11.31 14.29
C ARG A 203 -0.62 -11.99 13.02
N LEU A 204 0.63 -12.44 13.05
CA LEU A 204 1.28 -13.26 12.02
C LEU A 204 1.59 -14.65 12.58
N ARG A 205 2.01 -15.56 11.69
CA ARG A 205 2.37 -16.94 12.05
C ARG A 205 3.63 -17.36 11.30
N ARG A 206 4.58 -17.91 12.05
CA ARG A 206 5.85 -18.45 11.52
C ARG A 206 5.66 -19.86 10.96
N LEU A 207 6.63 -20.35 10.20
CA LEU A 207 6.59 -21.68 9.57
C LEU A 207 6.44 -22.84 10.58
N ASP A 208 6.93 -22.68 11.81
CA ASP A 208 6.74 -23.63 12.92
C ASP A 208 5.34 -23.58 13.56
N GLY A 209 4.46 -22.67 13.10
CA GLY A 209 3.12 -22.48 13.62
C GLY A 209 3.02 -21.54 14.82
N SER A 210 4.16 -21.03 15.32
CA SER A 210 4.18 -20.09 16.45
C SER A 210 3.64 -18.70 16.06
N PRO A 211 2.91 -18.02 16.96
CA PRO A 211 2.34 -16.72 16.69
C PRO A 211 3.38 -15.60 16.82
N MET A 212 3.15 -14.50 16.10
CA MET A 212 3.84 -13.23 16.28
C MET A 212 2.79 -12.13 16.39
N GLU A 213 2.88 -11.29 17.41
CA GLU A 213 1.89 -10.25 17.68
C GLU A 213 2.57 -8.88 17.82
N TYR A 214 1.99 -7.87 17.18
CA TYR A 214 2.46 -6.50 17.22
C TYR A 214 1.29 -5.55 17.45
N LYS A 215 1.50 -4.55 18.32
CA LYS A 215 0.55 -3.46 18.52
C LYS A 215 0.97 -2.29 17.65
N VAL A 216 0.16 -1.98 16.65
CA VAL A 216 0.51 -1.04 15.58
C VAL A 216 -0.49 0.08 15.58
N PHE A 217 0.01 1.31 15.68
CA PHE A 217 -0.78 2.50 15.40
C PHE A 217 -0.87 2.67 13.89
N THR A 218 -2.04 3.04 13.39
CA THR A 218 -2.20 3.44 11.99
C THR A 218 -3.19 4.58 11.87
N ALA A 219 -2.93 5.49 10.94
CA ALA A 219 -3.84 6.58 10.59
C ALA A 219 -3.76 6.87 9.09
N THR A 220 -4.83 7.46 8.56
CA THR A 220 -4.92 7.83 7.15
C THR A 220 -5.56 9.21 6.98
N TRP A 221 -5.09 9.93 5.96
CA TRP A 221 -5.62 11.24 5.56
C TRP A 221 -6.08 11.19 4.11
N LEU A 222 -7.39 11.05 3.90
CA LEU A 222 -8.00 11.13 2.58
C LEU A 222 -7.94 12.56 2.05
N GLY A 223 -7.52 12.74 0.79
CA GLY A 223 -7.31 14.06 0.18
C GLY A 223 -5.96 14.72 0.48
N PHE A 224 -5.06 14.01 1.18
CA PHE A 224 -3.69 14.46 1.48
C PHE A 224 -2.62 13.73 0.65
N GLY A 225 -3.04 12.88 -0.29
CA GLY A 225 -2.14 12.38 -1.34
C GLY A 225 -1.71 13.51 -2.27
N ALA A 226 -0.55 13.38 -2.90
CA ALA A 226 0.12 14.50 -3.59
C ALA A 226 -0.74 15.16 -4.67
N ASN A 227 -1.49 14.37 -5.46
CA ASN A 227 -2.32 14.90 -6.54
C ASN A 227 -3.59 15.57 -6.00
N LYS A 228 -4.28 14.95 -5.04
CA LYS A 228 -5.48 15.55 -4.43
C LYS A 228 -5.16 16.78 -3.58
N ALA A 229 -3.99 16.82 -2.93
CA ALA A 229 -3.51 18.02 -2.26
C ALA A 229 -3.30 19.16 -3.26
N ARG A 230 -2.74 18.87 -4.44
CA ARG A 230 -2.54 19.86 -5.50
C ARG A 230 -3.86 20.37 -6.06
N GLU A 231 -4.79 19.47 -6.38
CA GLU A 231 -6.13 19.80 -6.87
C GLU A 231 -6.82 20.78 -5.90
N ARG A 232 -6.89 20.42 -4.61
CA ARG A 232 -7.44 21.30 -3.57
C ARG A 232 -6.73 22.64 -3.45
N PHE A 233 -5.41 22.66 -3.62
CA PHE A 233 -4.64 23.91 -3.60
C PHE A 233 -5.01 24.81 -4.78
N VAL A 234 -5.09 24.26 -5.99
CA VAL A 234 -5.47 25.00 -7.20
C VAL A 234 -6.91 25.50 -7.11
N ASP A 235 -7.85 24.66 -6.67
CA ASP A 235 -9.25 25.02 -6.48
C ASP A 235 -9.37 26.19 -5.49
N GLY A 236 -8.64 26.12 -4.37
CA GLY A 236 -8.59 27.20 -3.38
C GLY A 236 -8.04 28.51 -3.95
N LEU A 237 -7.06 28.47 -4.86
CA LEU A 237 -6.57 29.67 -5.54
C LEU A 237 -7.61 30.26 -6.50
N GLN A 238 -8.36 29.41 -7.21
CA GLN A 238 -9.43 29.86 -8.11
C GLN A 238 -10.59 30.49 -7.36
N GLU A 239 -11.00 29.90 -6.22
CA GLU A 239 -12.00 30.48 -5.34
C GLU A 239 -11.54 31.84 -4.80
N GLN A 240 -10.30 31.95 -4.35
CA GLN A 240 -9.74 33.22 -3.88
C GLN A 240 -9.68 34.27 -5.00
N ALA A 241 -9.23 33.90 -6.20
CA ALA A 241 -9.21 34.80 -7.34
C ALA A 241 -10.64 35.27 -7.71
N SER A 242 -11.62 34.36 -7.70
CA SER A 242 -13.02 34.66 -7.96
C SER A 242 -13.62 35.59 -6.90
N LEU A 243 -13.28 35.35 -5.62
CA LEU A 243 -13.66 36.24 -4.52
C LEU A 243 -13.01 37.61 -4.66
N LEU A 244 -11.73 37.72 -5.03
CA LEU A 244 -11.05 39.00 -5.28
C LEU A 244 -11.66 39.78 -6.44
N VAL A 245 -12.11 39.09 -7.49
CA VAL A 245 -12.84 39.72 -8.62
C VAL A 245 -14.25 40.13 -8.20
N ALA A 246 -14.92 39.35 -7.34
CA ALA A 246 -16.27 39.64 -6.85
C ALA A 246 -16.32 40.67 -5.70
N SER A 247 -15.19 40.96 -5.03
CA SER A 247 -15.17 41.80 -3.83
C SER A 247 -14.54 43.19 -4.04
N ASN A 248 -15.41 44.16 -4.35
CA ASN A 248 -15.26 45.55 -3.88
C ASN A 248 -15.68 45.71 -2.40
N HIS A 249 -15.77 44.64 -1.60
CA HIS A 249 -15.98 44.72 -0.14
C HIS A 249 -15.44 43.48 0.60
N PRO A 250 -14.76 43.65 1.76
CA PRO A 250 -14.03 42.56 2.39
C PRO A 250 -14.95 41.74 3.30
N MET A 251 -15.19 40.49 2.92
CA MET A 251 -15.47 39.43 3.90
C MET A 251 -14.52 38.27 3.62
N LEU A 252 -13.37 38.29 4.30
CA LEU A 252 -12.51 37.11 4.43
C LEU A 252 -13.23 36.11 5.35
N ARG A 253 -13.81 35.06 4.76
CA ARG A 253 -14.09 33.84 5.51
C ARG A 253 -12.80 33.04 5.61
N SER A 254 -12.39 32.78 6.85
CA SER A 254 -11.39 31.78 7.20
C SER A 254 -11.83 30.43 6.64
N LEU A 255 -11.12 29.91 5.65
CA LEU A 255 -11.12 28.48 5.33
C LEU A 255 -10.50 27.77 6.54
N GLU A 256 -11.33 27.32 7.49
CA GLU A 256 -10.86 26.42 8.53
C GLU A 256 -10.34 25.14 7.86
N PRO A 257 -9.08 24.76 8.08
CA PRO A 257 -8.62 23.44 7.70
C PRO A 257 -9.48 22.42 8.45
N ALA A 258 -9.91 21.36 7.76
CA ALA A 258 -10.46 20.19 8.42
C ALA A 258 -9.33 19.53 9.25
N CYS A 259 -9.14 20.02 10.47
CA CYS A 259 -8.13 19.55 11.41
C CYS A 259 -8.47 18.13 11.89
N LEU A 260 -7.44 17.42 12.36
CA LEU A 260 -7.55 16.23 13.20
C LEU A 260 -8.44 16.54 14.41
N LYS A 261 -9.75 16.32 14.29
CA LYS A 261 -10.64 16.19 15.43
C LYS A 261 -10.24 14.88 16.13
N ASN A 262 -9.41 14.98 17.17
CA ASN A 262 -9.02 13.92 18.14
C ASN A 262 -7.50 13.67 18.28
N ALA A 263 -6.76 14.71 18.67
CA ALA A 263 -5.34 14.64 19.01
C ALA A 263 -4.97 13.70 20.17
N SER A 264 -5.91 13.42 21.08
CA SER A 264 -5.61 12.61 22.28
C SER A 264 -5.38 11.13 21.97
N HIS A 265 -5.63 10.70 20.73
CA HIS A 265 -5.61 9.31 20.30
C HIS A 265 -4.36 8.93 19.47
N VAL A 266 -3.40 9.84 19.30
CA VAL A 266 -2.18 9.59 18.54
C VAL A 266 -1.01 9.37 19.50
N PRO A 267 -0.37 8.18 19.51
CA PRO A 267 0.83 7.94 20.29
C PRO A 267 1.96 8.88 19.88
N ALA A 268 2.73 9.36 20.87
CA ALA A 268 3.93 10.14 20.58
C ALA A 268 4.95 9.29 19.82
N ILE A 269 5.65 9.91 18.87
CA ILE A 269 6.67 9.23 18.07
C ILE A 269 8.04 9.45 18.71
N ASP A 270 8.70 8.36 19.08
CA ASP A 270 10.05 8.37 19.62
C ASP A 270 11.06 8.14 18.47
N PHE A 271 11.49 9.22 17.81
CA PHE A 271 12.38 9.14 16.64
C PHE A 271 13.77 8.57 16.92
N ASP A 272 14.14 8.34 18.18
CA ASP A 272 15.36 7.62 18.54
C ASP A 272 15.23 6.11 18.27
N VAL A 273 14.00 5.57 18.21
CA VAL A 273 13.73 4.14 17.98
C VAL A 273 12.79 3.89 16.81
N ASN A 274 11.88 4.83 16.54
CA ASN A 274 10.94 4.77 15.42
C ASN A 274 11.57 5.39 14.16
N HIS A 275 12.27 4.56 13.40
CA HIS A 275 12.78 4.90 12.08
C HIS A 275 11.72 4.61 11.00
N PHE A 276 11.42 5.58 10.14
CA PHE A 276 10.39 5.47 9.11
C PHE A 276 10.98 5.25 7.72
N ILE A 277 10.30 4.40 6.94
CA ILE A 277 10.49 4.35 5.50
C ILE A 277 9.32 5.04 4.80
N GLY A 278 9.61 5.82 3.76
CA GLY A 278 8.61 6.49 2.92
C GLY A 278 8.56 5.88 1.52
N VAL A 279 7.39 5.42 1.08
CA VAL A 279 7.20 4.83 -0.26
C VAL A 279 6.34 5.73 -1.16
N SER A 280 6.13 5.31 -2.42
CA SER A 280 5.29 6.03 -3.39
C SER A 280 5.77 7.47 -3.63
N GLU A 281 4.94 8.49 -3.40
CA GLU A 281 5.29 9.89 -3.66
C GLU A 281 6.44 10.39 -2.77
N TYR A 282 6.72 9.77 -1.62
CA TYR A 282 7.92 10.07 -0.85
C TYR A 282 9.20 9.77 -1.64
N TRP A 283 9.21 8.67 -2.39
CA TRP A 283 10.30 8.32 -3.30
C TRP A 283 10.21 9.09 -4.62
N HIS A 284 9.06 9.06 -5.29
CA HIS A 284 8.91 9.67 -6.62
C HIS A 284 9.17 11.18 -6.63
N THR A 285 8.79 11.89 -5.57
CA THR A 285 9.05 13.33 -5.48
C THR A 285 10.53 13.60 -5.22
N THR A 286 11.20 12.83 -4.36
CA THR A 286 12.61 13.05 -4.01
C THR A 286 13.58 12.58 -5.10
N HIS A 287 13.25 11.52 -5.84
CA HIS A 287 14.11 10.90 -6.85
C HIS A 287 13.64 11.11 -8.29
N GLY A 288 12.49 11.77 -8.48
CA GLY A 288 11.91 12.07 -9.78
C GLY A 288 12.62 13.25 -10.46
N VAL A 289 12.01 14.43 -10.40
CA VAL A 289 12.51 15.63 -11.10
C VAL A 289 13.82 16.14 -10.48
N PHE A 290 13.94 16.09 -9.16
CA PHE A 290 15.04 16.73 -8.42
C PHE A 290 16.25 15.81 -8.17
N GLY A 291 16.08 14.49 -8.21
CA GLY A 291 17.08 13.53 -7.75
C GLY A 291 17.74 12.69 -8.85
N GLN A 292 18.80 11.98 -8.44
CA GLN A 292 19.37 10.83 -9.15
C GLN A 292 19.04 9.57 -8.36
N GLU A 293 18.71 8.45 -9.03
CA GLU A 293 18.25 7.20 -8.40
C GLU A 293 19.18 6.63 -7.30
N SER A 294 20.44 7.06 -7.25
CA SER A 294 21.44 6.58 -6.28
C SER A 294 21.73 7.52 -5.11
N LYS A 295 21.06 8.68 -5.01
CA LYS A 295 21.38 9.69 -3.99
C LYS A 295 20.62 9.38 -2.70
N VAL A 296 21.35 9.26 -1.59
CA VAL A 296 20.74 9.17 -0.26
C VAL A 296 20.01 10.48 0.04
N TYR A 297 18.78 10.38 0.53
CA TYR A 297 17.98 11.55 0.89
C TYR A 297 18.64 12.36 2.00
N ASP A 298 18.79 13.65 1.77
CA ASP A 298 19.29 14.63 2.73
C ASP A 298 18.44 15.89 2.57
N LEU A 299 17.82 16.34 3.66
CA LEU A 299 16.85 17.44 3.62
C LEU A 299 17.47 18.71 3.02
N VAL A 300 18.67 19.08 3.47
CA VAL A 300 19.31 20.34 3.06
C VAL A 300 19.66 20.29 1.57
N ALA A 301 20.25 19.18 1.11
CA ALA A 301 20.57 19.02 -0.30
C ALA A 301 19.30 18.99 -1.17
N TYR A 302 18.24 18.34 -0.69
CA TYR A 302 16.96 18.28 -1.39
C TYR A 302 16.29 19.64 -1.48
N GLU A 303 16.23 20.42 -0.39
CA GLU A 303 15.70 21.80 -0.38
C GLU A 303 16.47 22.70 -1.36
N GLN A 304 17.79 22.57 -1.43
CA GLN A 304 18.61 23.30 -2.39
C GLN A 304 18.29 22.94 -3.84
N GLU A 305 18.13 21.65 -4.16
CA GLU A 305 17.76 21.17 -5.49
C GLU A 305 16.36 21.63 -5.88
N VAL A 306 15.40 21.55 -4.96
CA VAL A 306 14.03 22.04 -5.16
C VAL A 306 14.04 23.53 -5.45
N ASN A 307 14.74 24.33 -4.63
CA ASN A 307 14.80 25.78 -4.83
C ASN A 307 15.50 26.16 -6.15
N ALA A 308 16.58 25.45 -6.50
CA ALA A 308 17.31 25.67 -7.74
C ALA A 308 16.48 25.33 -8.99
N PHE A 309 15.62 24.32 -8.93
CA PHE A 309 14.71 23.97 -10.02
C PHE A 309 13.50 24.91 -10.07
N CYS A 310 12.83 25.15 -8.95
CA CYS A 310 11.60 25.93 -8.87
C CYS A 310 11.79 27.44 -9.07
N SER A 311 13.03 27.93 -9.05
CA SER A 311 13.38 29.32 -9.38
C SER A 311 13.73 29.52 -10.86
N GLN A 312 13.70 28.47 -11.70
CA GLN A 312 13.99 28.58 -13.13
C GLN A 312 12.75 29.00 -13.92
N ASP A 313 12.97 29.71 -15.02
CA ASP A 313 11.93 29.98 -16.00
C ASP A 313 11.48 28.68 -16.68
N TRP A 314 10.17 28.57 -16.95
CA TRP A 314 9.58 27.38 -17.57
C TRP A 314 10.26 26.99 -18.89
N SER A 315 10.66 27.96 -19.71
CA SER A 315 11.35 27.72 -20.98
C SER A 315 12.66 26.94 -20.79
N ILE A 316 13.40 27.20 -19.72
CA ILE A 316 14.64 26.48 -19.39
C ILE A 316 14.33 25.04 -18.98
N ILE A 317 13.30 24.87 -18.15
CA ILE A 317 12.86 23.56 -17.67
C ILE A 317 12.42 22.69 -18.86
N GLU A 318 11.57 23.23 -19.74
CA GLU A 318 11.02 22.56 -20.91
C GLU A 318 12.12 22.08 -21.87
N HIS A 319 13.10 22.94 -22.18
CA HIS A 319 14.28 22.55 -22.98
C HIS A 319 15.12 21.45 -22.31
N GLY A 320 15.06 21.29 -20.99
CA GLY A 320 15.79 20.27 -20.23
C GLY A 320 15.15 18.86 -20.23
N LEU A 321 13.92 18.71 -20.71
CA LEU A 321 13.13 17.47 -20.57
C LEU A 321 13.56 16.31 -21.49
N ASP A 322 14.42 16.54 -22.49
CA ASP A 322 14.76 15.51 -23.49
C ASP A 322 15.47 14.26 -22.94
N LYS A 323 15.98 14.28 -21.71
CA LYS A 323 16.94 13.28 -21.21
C LYS A 323 16.37 11.96 -20.63
N ARG A 324 15.08 11.61 -20.80
CA ARG A 324 14.47 10.41 -20.16
C ARG A 324 13.51 9.59 -21.05
N LYS A 325 13.25 8.34 -20.66
CA LYS A 325 12.45 7.30 -21.37
C LYS A 325 10.92 7.53 -21.49
N LYS A 326 10.35 8.53 -20.81
CA LYS A 326 8.91 8.84 -20.85
C LYS A 326 8.55 9.68 -22.09
N THR A 327 7.25 9.78 -22.41
CA THR A 327 6.79 10.72 -23.45
C THR A 327 7.07 12.17 -23.03
N MET A 328 7.23 13.09 -23.99
CA MET A 328 7.52 14.50 -23.67
C MET A 328 6.39 15.17 -22.88
N GLU A 329 5.15 14.80 -23.19
CA GLU A 329 3.96 15.30 -22.49
C GLU A 329 3.94 14.87 -21.01
N GLU A 330 4.16 13.59 -20.72
CA GLU A 330 4.26 13.10 -19.33
C GLU A 330 5.40 13.77 -18.57
N LYS A 331 6.51 14.08 -19.22
CA LYS A 331 7.63 14.78 -18.57
C LYS A 331 7.27 16.22 -18.24
N ALA A 332 6.62 16.91 -19.16
CA ALA A 332 6.16 18.29 -18.94
C ALA A 332 5.18 18.33 -17.78
N GLU A 333 4.22 17.42 -17.73
CA GLU A 333 3.26 17.37 -16.63
C GLU A 333 3.93 17.08 -15.28
N ASN A 334 4.81 16.07 -15.21
CA ASN A 334 5.57 15.80 -13.98
C ASN A 334 6.41 17.01 -13.52
N ALA A 335 6.99 17.77 -14.46
CA ALA A 335 7.76 18.97 -14.15
C ALA A 335 6.86 20.12 -13.63
N ARG A 336 5.66 20.31 -14.20
CA ARG A 336 4.69 21.33 -13.76
C ARG A 336 4.25 21.11 -12.31
N GLU A 337 4.10 19.85 -11.91
CA GLU A 337 3.64 19.51 -10.56
C GLU A 337 4.78 19.41 -9.52
N ALA A 338 6.03 19.33 -9.98
CA ALA A 338 7.18 18.98 -9.16
C ALA A 338 7.36 19.89 -7.94
N CYS A 339 7.26 21.21 -8.14
CA CYS A 339 7.46 22.20 -7.09
C CYS A 339 6.41 22.10 -5.99
N PHE A 340 5.14 21.94 -6.38
CA PHE A 340 4.06 21.75 -5.41
C PHE A 340 4.28 20.46 -4.61
N LYS A 341 4.53 19.34 -5.30
CA LYS A 341 4.72 18.03 -4.64
C LYS A 341 5.92 18.04 -3.69
N ALA A 342 7.02 18.70 -4.07
CA ALA A 342 8.18 18.85 -3.21
C ALA A 342 7.88 19.65 -1.94
N SER A 343 7.23 20.82 -2.08
CA SER A 343 6.82 21.63 -0.93
C SER A 343 5.80 20.90 -0.05
N TRP A 344 4.86 20.17 -0.64
CA TRP A 344 3.89 19.36 0.08
C TRP A 344 4.58 18.26 0.90
N LEU A 345 5.51 17.52 0.30
CA LEU A 345 6.29 16.48 0.97
C LEU A 345 7.08 17.03 2.17
N ILE A 346 7.81 18.15 2.00
CA ILE A 346 8.59 18.77 3.07
C ILE A 346 7.67 19.16 4.23
N ASN A 347 6.56 19.82 3.92
CA ASN A 347 5.62 20.25 4.95
C ASN A 347 4.97 19.05 5.66
N VAL A 348 4.55 18.00 4.94
CA VAL A 348 3.96 16.80 5.56
C VAL A 348 4.96 16.08 6.47
N LEU A 349 6.22 15.93 6.05
CA LEU A 349 7.23 15.24 6.87
C LEU A 349 7.63 16.05 8.11
N TYR A 350 8.06 17.29 7.93
CA TYR A 350 8.77 18.03 8.97
C TYR A 350 7.86 18.88 9.84
N GLU A 351 6.81 19.45 9.25
CA GLU A 351 5.80 20.18 10.03
C GLU A 351 4.69 19.22 10.46
N GLY A 352 4.16 18.41 9.53
CA GLY A 352 3.06 17.46 9.72
C GLY A 352 3.34 16.39 10.77
N ILE A 353 4.15 15.41 10.37
CA ILE A 353 4.52 14.25 11.20
C ILE A 353 5.52 14.67 12.29
N GLY A 354 6.36 15.67 12.00
CA GLY A 354 7.37 16.16 12.92
C GLY A 354 8.68 15.37 12.86
N ILE A 355 9.03 14.79 11.71
CA ILE A 355 10.36 14.19 11.52
C ILE A 355 11.43 15.23 11.92
N PRO A 356 12.40 14.90 12.79
CA PRO A 356 13.41 15.87 13.18
C PRO A 356 14.31 16.24 12.00
N ARG A 357 14.61 17.53 11.86
CA ARG A 357 15.48 18.08 10.82
C ARG A 357 16.95 17.79 11.17
N ILE A 358 17.34 16.52 11.13
CA ILE A 358 18.72 16.09 11.34
C ILE A 358 19.46 16.16 9.99
N THR A 359 20.61 16.84 9.95
CA THR A 359 21.45 16.84 8.73
C THR A 359 22.47 15.71 8.79
N LEU A 360 22.86 15.15 7.65
CA LEU A 360 23.93 14.12 7.60
C LEU A 360 25.26 14.59 8.22
N ARG A 361 25.45 15.90 8.40
CA ARG A 361 26.63 16.51 9.03
C ARG A 361 26.60 16.44 10.56
N ASP A 362 25.43 16.28 11.15
CA ASP A 362 25.24 16.29 12.60
C ASP A 362 25.43 14.91 13.24
N ILE A 363 25.64 13.86 12.43
CA ILE A 363 25.92 12.50 12.90
C ILE A 363 27.42 12.39 13.28
N PRO A 364 27.77 12.16 14.55
CA PRO A 364 29.16 11.98 14.94
C PRO A 364 29.71 10.68 14.36
N GLY A 365 30.57 10.78 13.33
CA GLY A 365 31.39 9.64 12.86
C GLY A 365 31.37 9.32 11.36
N THR A 366 30.59 10.01 10.52
CA THR A 366 30.51 9.72 9.08
C THR A 366 31.19 10.80 8.24
N LYS A 367 32.52 10.72 8.10
CA LYS A 367 33.19 11.28 6.91
C LYS A 367 32.86 10.38 5.73
N VAL A 368 31.85 10.71 4.92
CA VAL A 368 31.50 9.94 3.72
C VAL A 368 31.49 10.83 2.48
N ASN A 369 32.68 11.04 1.92
CA ASN A 369 32.80 11.09 0.46
C ASN A 369 32.77 9.62 -0.02
N ASN A 370 31.63 9.20 -0.59
CA ASN A 370 31.48 8.16 -1.62
C ASN A 370 30.01 7.69 -1.71
N THR A 371 29.32 8.12 -2.77
CA THR A 371 27.89 7.90 -3.10
C THR A 371 27.47 6.46 -3.41
N LYS A 372 28.39 5.50 -3.44
CA LYS A 372 28.07 4.07 -3.59
C LYS A 372 28.28 3.25 -2.31
N GLY A 373 29.19 3.69 -1.45
CA GLY A 373 29.53 2.98 -0.22
C GLY A 373 28.54 3.23 0.93
N ALA A 374 27.80 4.35 0.92
CA ALA A 374 26.81 4.66 1.94
C ALA A 374 25.57 3.74 1.85
N VAL A 375 25.09 3.48 0.64
CA VAL A 375 23.95 2.57 0.39
C VAL A 375 24.32 1.11 0.72
N GLU A 376 25.57 0.70 0.50
CA GLU A 376 26.06 -0.63 0.91
C GLU A 376 26.42 -0.71 2.41
N LYS A 377 26.91 0.36 3.05
CA LYS A 377 27.12 0.39 4.51
C LYS A 377 25.82 0.47 5.30
N ALA A 378 24.78 1.11 4.77
CA ALA A 378 23.43 1.11 5.34
C ALA A 378 22.75 -0.27 5.26
N LYS A 379 23.24 -1.18 4.39
CA LYS A 379 22.85 -2.60 4.42
C LYS A 379 23.48 -3.39 5.59
N GLY A 380 24.52 -2.85 6.22
CA GLY A 380 25.28 -3.54 7.29
C GLY A 380 25.17 -2.91 8.68
N LYS A 381 24.60 -1.71 8.77
CA LYS A 381 24.20 -1.05 10.02
C LYS A 381 22.86 -0.39 9.73
N GLY A 382 21.85 -0.68 10.57
CA GLY A 382 20.45 -0.36 10.34
C GLY A 382 20.16 1.06 9.87
N PHE A 383 18.95 1.27 9.36
CA PHE A 383 18.43 2.57 8.97
C PHE A 383 18.43 3.49 10.21
N LEU A 384 19.53 4.19 10.47
CA LEU A 384 19.70 5.03 11.66
C LEU A 384 19.05 6.40 11.51
N ASP A 385 18.69 6.79 10.28
CA ASP A 385 17.99 8.05 10.05
C ASP A 385 16.51 7.91 10.45
N PRO A 386 15.89 8.94 11.05
CA PRO A 386 14.46 8.91 11.38
C PRO A 386 13.54 8.71 10.18
N PHE A 387 13.99 9.05 8.97
CA PHE A 387 13.22 8.92 7.74
C PHE A 387 14.11 8.60 6.54
N GLN A 388 13.72 7.60 5.74
CA GLN A 388 14.32 7.34 4.43
C GLN A 388 13.24 7.06 3.36
N PRO A 389 13.23 7.79 2.23
CA PRO A 389 12.41 7.43 1.10
C PRO A 389 13.01 6.22 0.36
N ILE A 390 12.18 5.24 0.02
CA ILE A 390 12.61 3.97 -0.59
C ILE A 390 11.60 3.54 -1.67
N ASP A 391 12.12 3.07 -2.80
CA ASP A 391 11.34 2.37 -3.84
C ASP A 391 11.39 0.86 -3.66
N THR A 392 12.60 0.34 -3.49
CA THR A 392 12.86 -1.10 -3.42
C THR A 392 13.77 -1.48 -2.26
N ILE A 393 13.49 -2.63 -1.65
CA ILE A 393 14.32 -3.25 -0.60
C ILE A 393 14.79 -4.60 -1.14
N GLY A 394 16.11 -4.76 -1.27
CA GLY A 394 16.68 -5.96 -1.89
C GLY A 394 16.24 -6.19 -3.34
N GLY A 395 15.90 -5.11 -4.06
CA GLY A 395 15.39 -5.17 -5.44
C GLY A 395 13.90 -5.53 -5.55
N VAL A 396 13.16 -5.57 -4.44
CA VAL A 396 11.71 -5.78 -4.40
C VAL A 396 11.02 -4.48 -4.05
N GLU A 397 10.06 -4.05 -4.88
CA GLU A 397 9.20 -2.89 -4.62
C GLU A 397 8.46 -3.05 -3.28
N VAL A 398 8.49 -1.99 -2.48
CA VAL A 398 7.75 -1.96 -1.21
C VAL A 398 6.31 -1.55 -1.51
N SER A 399 5.42 -2.53 -1.64
CA SER A 399 3.98 -2.32 -1.85
C SER A 399 3.18 -2.97 -0.73
N TRP A 400 2.09 -2.32 -0.30
CA TRP A 400 1.15 -2.89 0.68
C TRP A 400 0.59 -4.25 0.22
N THR A 401 0.52 -4.48 -1.09
CA THR A 401 0.07 -5.76 -1.67
C THR A 401 0.90 -6.96 -1.20
N LEU A 402 2.21 -6.77 -0.99
CA LEU A 402 3.08 -7.79 -0.41
C LEU A 402 2.65 -8.13 1.03
N GLY A 403 2.30 -7.13 1.84
CA GLY A 403 1.85 -7.35 3.22
C GLY A 403 0.56 -8.16 3.31
N LYS A 404 -0.40 -7.88 2.42
CA LYS A 404 -1.61 -8.71 2.29
C LYS A 404 -1.25 -10.16 1.93
N MET A 405 -0.34 -10.38 1.00
CA MET A 405 0.08 -11.73 0.60
C MET A 405 0.92 -12.44 1.66
N VAL A 406 1.73 -11.71 2.45
CA VAL A 406 2.45 -12.27 3.62
C VAL A 406 1.44 -12.75 4.65
N LEU A 407 0.41 -11.95 4.96
CA LEU A 407 -0.67 -12.37 5.85
C LEU A 407 -1.39 -13.61 5.33
N TYR A 408 -1.74 -13.63 4.05
CA TYR A 408 -2.39 -14.78 3.41
C TYR A 408 -1.53 -16.05 3.52
N ALA A 409 -0.25 -15.97 3.15
CA ALA A 409 0.66 -17.12 3.22
C ALA A 409 0.89 -17.57 4.68
N ALA A 410 1.00 -16.65 5.63
CA ALA A 410 1.12 -16.97 7.05
C ALA A 410 -0.14 -17.65 7.60
N GLY A 411 -1.33 -17.24 7.15
CA GLY A 411 -2.60 -17.84 7.54
C GLY A 411 -2.82 -19.26 7.02
N GLN A 412 -2.06 -19.69 5.99
CA GLN A 412 -2.06 -21.08 5.53
C GLN A 412 -1.25 -22.02 6.42
N ILE A 413 -0.45 -21.51 7.35
CA ILE A 413 0.33 -22.34 8.26
C ILE A 413 -0.57 -22.84 9.39
N PRO A 414 -0.61 -24.15 9.68
CA PRO A 414 -1.32 -24.68 10.84
C PRO A 414 -0.87 -24.02 12.16
N PRO A 415 -1.78 -23.64 13.06
CA PRO A 415 -1.41 -23.07 14.35
C PRO A 415 -0.69 -24.10 15.22
N GLN A 416 0.31 -23.65 15.98
CA GLN A 416 0.86 -24.42 17.09
C GLN A 416 -0.05 -24.27 18.32
N GLY A 417 -0.60 -25.37 18.83
CA GLY A 417 -1.49 -25.36 19.99
C GLY A 417 -2.81 -24.63 19.69
N SER A 418 -3.23 -23.76 20.61
CA SER A 418 -4.48 -22.97 20.52
C SER A 418 -4.27 -21.56 19.96
N ALA A 419 -3.24 -21.36 19.12
CA ALA A 419 -2.93 -20.03 18.58
C ALA A 419 -4.09 -19.49 17.72
N LEU A 420 -4.46 -18.24 17.99
CA LEU A 420 -5.53 -17.51 17.31
C LEU A 420 -5.23 -17.27 15.82
N PRO A 421 -6.26 -16.98 15.00
CA PRO A 421 -6.09 -16.79 13.56
C PRO A 421 -5.22 -15.58 13.20
N VAL A 422 -4.52 -15.70 12.07
CA VAL A 422 -3.71 -14.65 11.45
C VAL A 422 -4.62 -13.57 10.87
N GLY A 423 -4.27 -12.31 11.11
CA GLY A 423 -5.09 -11.16 10.77
C GLY A 423 -4.77 -9.95 11.63
N PHE A 424 -5.64 -8.95 11.62
CA PHE A 424 -5.52 -7.79 12.50
C PHE A 424 -6.88 -7.22 12.88
N GLY A 425 -6.95 -6.52 14.01
CA GLY A 425 -8.19 -5.90 14.49
C GLY A 425 -7.93 -5.04 15.71
N SER A 426 -8.99 -4.62 16.40
CA SER A 426 -8.85 -3.87 17.65
C SER A 426 -8.06 -4.63 18.73
N ASN A 427 -7.27 -3.92 19.51
CA ASN A 427 -6.44 -4.52 20.56
C ASN A 427 -7.26 -4.84 21.83
N THR A 428 -8.11 -5.86 21.77
CA THR A 428 -8.96 -6.32 22.89
C THR A 428 -8.34 -7.46 23.72
N GLY A 429 -7.05 -7.75 23.54
CA GLY A 429 -6.33 -8.78 24.28
C GLY A 429 -6.50 -10.19 23.70
N LEU A 430 -6.98 -11.14 24.51
CA LEU A 430 -6.96 -12.58 24.22
C LEU A 430 -8.14 -13.09 23.36
N GLU A 431 -9.13 -12.26 23.08
CA GLU A 431 -10.28 -12.63 22.24
C GLU A 431 -10.16 -12.05 20.84
N ILE A 432 -10.79 -12.70 19.86
CA ILE A 432 -10.87 -12.17 18.48
C ILE A 432 -11.93 -11.06 18.50
N PRO A 433 -11.57 -9.80 18.22
CA PRO A 433 -12.55 -8.72 18.22
C PRO A 433 -13.51 -8.87 17.04
N THR A 434 -14.67 -8.22 17.13
CA THR A 434 -15.68 -8.25 16.07
C THR A 434 -15.23 -7.58 14.77
N ASP A 435 -14.25 -6.66 14.86
CA ASP A 435 -13.64 -5.97 13.72
C ASP A 435 -12.38 -6.68 13.19
N PHE A 436 -12.13 -7.95 13.58
CA PHE A 436 -10.93 -8.67 13.15
C PHE A 436 -10.97 -9.02 11.66
N GLU A 437 -10.07 -8.43 10.88
CA GLU A 437 -9.81 -8.80 9.49
C GLU A 437 -8.93 -10.04 9.42
N LEU A 438 -9.50 -11.15 8.94
CA LEU A 438 -8.78 -12.40 8.72
C LEU A 438 -7.82 -12.31 7.52
N ALA A 439 -6.77 -13.13 7.54
CA ALA A 439 -5.82 -13.26 6.43
C ALA A 439 -6.47 -13.59 5.06
N GLY A 440 -7.65 -14.22 5.05
CA GLY A 440 -8.37 -14.67 3.85
C GLY A 440 -7.96 -16.07 3.36
N SER A 441 -7.06 -16.74 4.08
CA SER A 441 -6.57 -18.08 3.78
C SER A 441 -7.08 -19.13 4.79
N LYS A 442 -7.11 -20.41 4.38
CA LYS A 442 -7.35 -21.53 5.28
C LYS A 442 -6.04 -22.26 5.61
N PRO A 443 -5.82 -22.71 6.87
CA PRO A 443 -4.65 -23.53 7.21
C PRO A 443 -4.58 -24.83 6.40
N LEU A 444 -3.38 -25.18 5.96
CA LEU A 444 -3.11 -26.35 5.12
C LEU A 444 -2.48 -27.46 5.97
N PHE A 445 -3.31 -28.38 6.46
CA PHE A 445 -2.85 -29.49 7.30
C PHE A 445 -2.12 -30.57 6.49
N PRO A 446 -1.04 -31.19 7.02
CA PRO A 446 -0.39 -32.30 6.37
C PRO A 446 -1.37 -33.48 6.20
N GLY A 447 -1.70 -33.85 4.96
CA GLY A 447 -2.54 -35.02 4.65
C GLY A 447 -3.82 -34.73 3.89
N SER A 448 -4.20 -33.46 3.65
CA SER A 448 -5.39 -33.10 2.86
C SER A 448 -5.12 -33.13 1.34
N HIS A 449 -4.50 -34.20 0.83
CA HIS A 449 -4.68 -34.57 -0.57
C HIS A 449 -5.98 -35.38 -0.64
N SER A 450 -7.11 -34.67 -0.64
CA SER A 450 -8.37 -35.23 -1.13
C SER A 450 -8.27 -35.27 -2.64
N TYR A 451 -8.44 -36.46 -3.21
CA TYR A 451 -8.87 -36.59 -4.58
C TYR A 451 -10.33 -36.12 -4.57
N ASP A 452 -10.58 -34.88 -5.00
CA ASP A 452 -11.94 -34.42 -5.24
C ASP A 452 -12.31 -34.83 -6.68
N ASP A 453 -12.63 -36.10 -6.84
CA ASP A 453 -13.62 -36.57 -7.81
C ASP A 453 -14.83 -36.98 -6.97
N ASP A 454 -15.90 -36.20 -7.04
CA ASP A 454 -17.27 -36.67 -7.30
C ASP A 454 -18.29 -35.59 -6.90
N ASP A 455 -19.19 -35.38 -7.85
CA ASP A 455 -20.35 -34.51 -7.82
C ASP A 455 -21.38 -34.89 -6.74
N ASP A 456 -22.14 -33.86 -6.37
CA ASP A 456 -23.56 -33.84 -5.99
C ASP A 456 -24.05 -34.23 -4.57
N ASP A 457 -24.88 -33.28 -4.10
CA ASP A 457 -26.12 -33.38 -3.33
C ASP A 457 -26.14 -33.62 -1.81
N ASP A 458 -26.52 -32.53 -1.13
CA ASP A 458 -27.68 -32.40 -0.24
C ASP A 458 -28.02 -33.48 0.82
N VAL A 459 -28.17 -32.95 2.05
CA VAL A 459 -29.25 -33.26 3.01
C VAL A 459 -29.13 -34.49 3.94
N ILE A 460 -28.92 -34.16 5.23
CA ILE A 460 -29.60 -34.66 6.44
C ILE A 460 -29.63 -36.17 6.76
N SER A 461 -29.07 -36.48 7.94
CA SER A 461 -29.35 -37.61 8.85
C SER A 461 -29.98 -38.89 8.29
N ASN A 462 -29.26 -40.02 8.38
CA ASN A 462 -29.62 -41.04 9.36
C ASN A 462 -28.60 -42.17 9.47
N ARG A 463 -28.52 -42.65 10.71
CA ARG A 463 -27.80 -43.83 11.19
C ARG A 463 -28.53 -45.09 10.73
N SER A 464 -27.92 -45.98 9.94
CA SER A 464 -28.32 -47.39 9.83
C SER A 464 -27.20 -48.30 9.30
N SER A 465 -27.32 -49.60 9.57
CA SER A 465 -26.30 -50.64 9.76
C SER A 465 -25.74 -51.32 8.49
N PRO A 466 -24.64 -52.11 8.59
CA PRO A 466 -23.98 -52.71 7.44
C PRO A 466 -24.54 -54.12 7.16
N VAL A 467 -25.55 -54.24 6.31
CA VAL A 467 -26.02 -55.56 5.79
C VAL A 467 -26.13 -55.60 4.26
N SER A 468 -25.92 -54.49 3.55
CA SER A 468 -26.16 -54.41 2.10
C SER A 468 -25.08 -55.09 1.24
N GLY A 469 -23.81 -55.06 1.64
CA GLY A 469 -22.70 -55.54 0.80
C GLY A 469 -22.67 -57.05 0.54
N LEU A 470 -23.18 -57.85 1.48
CA LEU A 470 -23.17 -59.32 1.36
C LEU A 470 -24.21 -59.84 0.36
N LEU A 471 -25.37 -59.17 0.27
CA LEU A 471 -26.40 -59.50 -0.71
C LEU A 471 -25.98 -59.14 -2.13
N VAL A 472 -25.30 -58.00 -2.31
CA VAL A 472 -24.77 -57.57 -3.61
C VAL A 472 -23.68 -58.52 -4.10
N LEU A 473 -22.76 -58.93 -3.22
CA LEU A 473 -21.70 -59.90 -3.55
C LEU A 473 -22.29 -61.25 -4.01
N MET A 474 -23.32 -61.75 -3.31
CA MET A 474 -23.97 -63.01 -3.66
C MET A 474 -24.68 -62.95 -5.02
N LEU A 475 -25.30 -61.81 -5.36
CA LEU A 475 -25.93 -61.61 -6.67
C LEU A 475 -24.90 -61.54 -7.80
N VAL A 476 -23.75 -60.92 -7.57
CA VAL A 476 -22.64 -60.88 -8.54
C VAL A 476 -22.07 -62.27 -8.79
N LEU A 477 -21.87 -63.07 -7.73
CA LEU A 477 -21.36 -64.44 -7.86
C LEU A 477 -22.36 -65.36 -8.59
N LEU A 478 -23.66 -65.20 -8.36
CA LEU A 478 -24.70 -65.92 -9.08
C LEU A 478 -24.74 -65.53 -10.57
N PHE A 479 -24.52 -64.25 -10.88
CA PHE A 479 -24.46 -63.76 -12.26
C PHE A 479 -23.22 -64.27 -13.01
N ILE A 480 -22.05 -64.30 -12.37
CA ILE A 480 -20.82 -64.90 -12.92
C ILE A 480 -21.02 -66.41 -13.14
N GLY A 481 -21.64 -67.10 -12.18
CA GLY A 481 -21.98 -68.52 -12.31
C GLY A 481 -22.96 -68.80 -13.47
N TYR A 482 -23.90 -67.90 -13.73
CA TYR A 482 -24.82 -67.98 -14.88
C TYR A 482 -24.10 -67.80 -16.23
N LEU A 483 -23.16 -66.85 -16.31
CA LEU A 483 -22.36 -66.61 -17.52
C LEU A 483 -21.42 -67.78 -17.86
N LEU A 484 -20.79 -68.37 -16.84
CA LEU A 484 -19.91 -69.54 -17.00
C LEU A 484 -20.68 -70.82 -17.37
N ARG A 485 -21.99 -70.87 -17.11
CA ARG A 485 -22.84 -72.01 -17.50
C ARG A 485 -23.33 -71.94 -18.94
N LYS A 486 -23.26 -70.77 -19.60
CA LYS A 486 -23.85 -70.54 -20.93
C LYS A 486 -22.85 -70.65 -22.09
N THR A 487 -21.58 -70.92 -21.81
CA THR A 487 -20.55 -71.04 -22.85
C THR A 487 -20.13 -72.50 -23.06
N GLU A 488 -20.94 -73.27 -23.77
CA GLU A 488 -20.50 -74.51 -24.42
C GLU A 488 -19.67 -74.19 -25.67
N TRP A 489 -18.41 -73.80 -25.51
CA TRP A 489 -17.42 -73.89 -26.59
C TRP A 489 -16.25 -74.75 -26.12
N GLY A 490 -16.25 -76.01 -26.54
CA GLY A 490 -15.17 -76.98 -26.34
C GLY A 490 -13.87 -76.62 -27.09
N PRO A 491 -12.82 -77.45 -26.95
CA PRO A 491 -11.44 -77.00 -26.76
C PRO A 491 -10.63 -77.00 -28.05
N ARG A 492 -10.03 -75.87 -28.44
CA ARG A 492 -8.85 -75.82 -29.32
C ARG A 492 -8.03 -74.57 -29.03
N VAL A 493 -6.85 -74.78 -28.46
CA VAL A 493 -5.52 -74.28 -28.90
C VAL A 493 -4.59 -74.46 -27.70
N LEU A 494 -4.11 -75.69 -27.54
CA LEU A 494 -2.83 -75.94 -26.91
C LEU A 494 -1.84 -76.27 -28.03
N GLY A 495 -0.73 -75.55 -28.05
CA GLY A 495 0.48 -75.98 -28.76
C GLY A 495 0.96 -74.99 -29.80
N LYS A 496 1.98 -74.19 -29.44
CA LYS A 496 3.31 -74.28 -30.05
C LYS A 496 4.29 -73.26 -29.45
N PHE A 497 5.48 -73.77 -29.09
CA PHE A 497 6.77 -73.10 -28.78
C PHE A 497 6.80 -72.14 -27.58
N ARG A 498 7.43 -72.41 -26.43
CA ARG A 498 8.69 -73.08 -26.06
C ARG A 498 9.95 -72.48 -26.72
N ARG A 499 10.74 -71.82 -25.84
CA ARG A 499 12.19 -71.50 -25.90
C ARG A 499 12.63 -70.40 -26.88
N PHE A 500 13.15 -69.29 -26.34
CA PHE A 500 14.60 -69.09 -26.26
C PHE A 500 14.96 -68.19 -25.07
N ARG A 501 16.04 -68.59 -24.38
CA ARG A 501 16.68 -67.96 -23.23
C ARG A 501 17.92 -67.21 -23.72
N LYS A 502 18.32 -66.17 -22.98
CA LYS A 502 19.68 -65.64 -22.73
C LYS A 502 20.36 -64.70 -23.75
N ALA A 503 20.46 -63.44 -23.31
CA ALA A 503 21.67 -62.74 -22.82
C ALA A 503 22.84 -62.38 -23.77
N ARG A 504 23.13 -61.08 -23.86
CA ARG A 504 24.44 -60.38 -23.64
C ARG A 504 24.21 -58.86 -23.85
N SER A 505 24.36 -57.98 -22.86
CA SER A 505 25.58 -57.34 -22.32
C SER A 505 26.44 -56.59 -23.35
N SER A 506 26.49 -55.26 -23.23
CA SER A 506 27.76 -54.52 -23.13
C SER A 506 27.54 -53.09 -22.61
N SER A 507 28.27 -52.77 -21.55
CA SER A 507 28.52 -51.46 -20.95
C SER A 507 29.42 -50.56 -21.81
N PHE A 508 29.23 -49.24 -21.75
CA PHE A 508 30.37 -48.31 -21.71
C PHE A 508 30.04 -47.04 -20.91
N VAL A 509 31.03 -46.58 -20.16
CA VAL A 509 30.97 -45.56 -19.10
C VAL A 509 31.78 -44.33 -19.52
N ARG A 510 31.26 -43.14 -19.19
CA ARG A 510 31.88 -41.82 -18.88
C ARG A 510 33.18 -41.37 -19.58
N ASN A 511 33.12 -40.13 -20.10
CA ASN A 511 34.01 -38.98 -19.79
C ASN A 511 33.10 -37.73 -19.89
N LEU A 512 32.93 -36.81 -18.93
CA LEU A 512 33.80 -36.10 -17.98
C LEU A 512 34.56 -34.89 -18.60
N PHE A 513 34.16 -33.69 -18.12
CA PHE A 513 34.76 -32.34 -18.20
C PHE A 513 34.58 -31.45 -19.45
N GLY A 514 34.11 -30.20 -19.23
CA GLY A 514 34.58 -29.04 -20.01
C GLY A 514 33.64 -27.85 -20.28
N ARG A 515 33.20 -27.12 -19.25
CA ARG A 515 33.04 -25.65 -19.11
C ARG A 515 32.65 -24.71 -20.30
N ASN A 516 31.59 -23.93 -20.04
CA ASN A 516 31.30 -22.49 -20.28
C ASN A 516 31.71 -21.78 -21.58
N THR A 517 30.72 -21.17 -22.26
CA THR A 517 30.69 -19.70 -22.45
C THR A 517 29.27 -19.15 -22.28
N THR A 518 29.17 -18.02 -21.60
CA THR A 518 27.99 -17.17 -21.39
C THR A 518 27.84 -16.20 -22.54
N SER A 519 26.67 -16.13 -23.16
CA SER A 519 26.24 -14.98 -23.97
C SER A 519 25.01 -14.37 -23.32
N TYR A 520 25.12 -13.09 -22.97
CA TYR A 520 23.98 -12.22 -22.70
C TYR A 520 23.08 -12.19 -23.93
N ASP A 521 21.77 -12.34 -23.74
CA ASP A 521 20.82 -11.95 -24.76
C ASP A 521 19.95 -10.81 -24.24
N ARG A 522 19.89 -9.77 -25.06
CA ARG A 522 19.44 -8.42 -24.76
C ARG A 522 18.23 -8.22 -25.66
N LEU A 523 17.03 -8.55 -25.17
CA LEU A 523 15.81 -8.32 -25.93
C LEU A 523 15.31 -6.90 -25.69
N LEU A 524 15.58 -6.07 -26.71
CA LEU A 524 14.99 -4.77 -26.96
C LEU A 524 13.51 -4.91 -27.33
N GLU A 525 12.75 -3.91 -26.92
CA GLU A 525 11.42 -3.56 -27.39
C GLU A 525 11.43 -3.26 -28.90
N GLU A 526 10.45 -3.84 -29.60
CA GLU A 526 9.84 -3.35 -30.84
C GLU A 526 8.35 -3.69 -30.64
N GLY A 527 7.41 -2.75 -30.64
CA GLY A 527 7.18 -1.71 -31.63
C GLY A 527 5.90 -2.11 -32.37
N GLY A 528 4.81 -1.41 -32.12
CA GLY A 528 3.50 -1.69 -32.72
C GLY A 528 2.54 -0.53 -32.52
N ALA A 529 2.81 0.55 -33.25
CA ALA A 529 1.93 1.69 -33.41
C ALA A 529 0.74 1.31 -34.30
N LEU A 530 -0.46 1.70 -33.89
CA LEU A 530 -1.58 1.97 -34.79
C LEU A 530 -2.23 3.29 -34.37
N GLU A 531 -1.74 4.33 -35.02
CA GLU A 531 -2.49 5.43 -35.61
C GLU A 531 -4.02 5.24 -35.61
N PHE A 532 -4.74 6.13 -34.93
CA PHE A 532 -6.10 6.49 -35.32
C PHE A 532 -6.32 8.00 -35.13
N GLU A 533 -6.98 8.54 -36.15
CA GLU A 533 -7.05 9.93 -36.56
C GLU A 533 -7.89 10.82 -35.64
N LEU A 534 -7.49 12.09 -35.61
CA LEU A 534 -8.25 13.23 -35.10
C LEU A 534 -9.51 13.45 -35.96
N GLY A 535 -10.68 13.33 -35.33
CA GLY A 535 -11.94 13.90 -35.83
C GLY A 535 -12.30 15.12 -35.00
N GLY A 536 -12.05 16.31 -35.53
CA GLY A 536 -12.59 17.56 -34.99
C GLY A 536 -14.00 17.81 -35.52
N THR A 537 -14.90 18.23 -34.65
CA THR A 537 -16.12 18.97 -35.01
C THR A 537 -16.44 19.99 -33.94
N GLU A 538 -16.46 21.26 -34.35
CA GLU A 538 -16.91 22.43 -33.61
C GLU A 538 -18.43 22.43 -33.38
N SER A 539 -18.82 23.15 -32.31
CA SER A 539 -20.03 24.00 -32.12
C SER A 539 -21.42 23.48 -32.47
N ASP A 540 -22.33 23.52 -31.48
CA ASP A 540 -23.37 24.58 -31.47
C ASP A 540 -24.06 24.74 -30.11
N GLU A 541 -24.34 26.00 -29.79
CA GLU A 541 -25.18 26.47 -28.69
C GLU A 541 -26.66 26.23 -29.01
N THR A 542 -27.52 26.01 -28.00
CA THR A 542 -28.86 26.62 -27.95
C THR A 542 -29.51 26.48 -26.58
N ASP A 543 -30.10 27.60 -26.17
CA ASP A 543 -30.82 27.91 -24.94
C ASP A 543 -32.10 27.08 -24.67
N GLY A 544 -32.55 27.11 -23.42
CA GLY A 544 -33.94 27.52 -23.16
C GLY A 544 -34.76 26.76 -22.11
N SER A 545 -35.11 27.51 -21.05
CA SER A 545 -36.40 27.50 -20.31
C SER A 545 -36.54 26.72 -18.99
N ASP A 546 -36.35 27.45 -17.89
CA ASP A 546 -37.36 28.00 -16.96
C ASP A 546 -38.62 27.22 -16.53
N GLY A 547 -38.85 27.30 -15.21
CA GLY A 547 -40.14 27.20 -14.48
C GLY A 547 -39.85 27.02 -12.99
N GLY A 548 -39.89 28.05 -12.12
CA GLY A 548 -41.08 28.78 -11.65
C GLY A 548 -41.59 28.17 -10.33
N GLU A 549 -41.14 28.61 -9.16
CA GLU A 549 -41.67 29.70 -8.30
C GLU A 549 -42.71 29.30 -7.21
N THR A 550 -42.53 29.91 -6.03
CA THR A 550 -43.46 30.10 -4.88
C THR A 550 -43.61 28.95 -3.86
N SER A 551 -43.81 29.13 -2.53
CA SER A 551 -43.69 30.25 -1.56
C SER A 551 -44.02 29.75 -0.13
N ARG A 552 -43.67 30.55 0.90
CA ARG A 552 -44.17 30.61 2.31
C ARG A 552 -43.63 29.59 3.31
N SER A 553 -43.58 29.83 4.62
CA SER A 553 -43.44 31.00 5.52
C SER A 553 -43.48 30.43 6.95
N ALA A 554 -42.63 30.96 7.84
CA ALA A 554 -42.78 31.04 9.32
C ALA A 554 -43.00 29.76 10.17
N ARG A 555 -42.11 29.54 11.16
CA ARG A 555 -42.39 29.91 12.56
C ARG A 555 -41.19 29.67 13.49
N SER A 556 -40.99 30.67 14.34
CA SER A 556 -40.15 30.73 15.53
C SER A 556 -40.59 29.73 16.62
N HIS A 557 -39.65 29.25 17.44
CA HIS A 557 -39.83 29.18 18.89
C HIS A 557 -38.50 29.37 19.64
N ARG A 558 -38.45 30.47 20.41
CA ARG A 558 -37.55 30.69 21.54
C ARG A 558 -37.97 29.79 22.70
N LEU A 559 -37.00 29.28 23.46
CA LEU A 559 -37.13 29.04 24.90
C LEU A 559 -35.79 29.36 25.58
N SER A 560 -35.92 29.82 26.82
CA SER A 560 -34.99 30.62 27.61
C SER A 560 -34.54 29.88 28.86
N GLY A 561 -33.39 30.27 29.41
CA GLY A 561 -32.93 29.97 30.78
C GLY A 561 -31.75 29.00 30.78
N THR A 562 -30.62 29.23 31.45
CA THR A 562 -30.37 30.02 32.67
C THR A 562 -28.91 30.47 32.73
N LYS A 563 -28.68 31.66 33.29
CA LYS A 563 -27.37 32.22 33.67
C LYS A 563 -26.94 31.66 35.04
N SER A 564 -25.64 31.41 35.21
CA SER A 564 -24.93 31.63 36.48
C SER A 564 -23.55 32.21 36.20
N SER A 565 -23.34 33.44 36.66
CA SER A 565 -22.05 34.10 36.79
C SER A 565 -21.22 33.46 37.90
N PHE A 566 -19.88 33.49 37.82
CA PHE A 566 -19.05 34.38 38.65
C PHE A 566 -17.53 34.09 38.50
N GLU A 567 -16.83 35.17 38.23
CA GLU A 567 -15.46 35.54 38.60
C GLU A 567 -14.18 34.96 38.00
N ARG A 568 -13.29 35.95 37.83
CA ARG A 568 -11.98 36.03 37.21
C ARG A 568 -11.02 36.35 38.37
N PHE A 569 -9.96 35.56 38.55
CA PHE A 569 -8.83 35.96 39.38
C PHE A 569 -7.53 35.65 38.64
N ASP A 570 -6.65 36.63 38.62
CA ASP A 570 -5.42 36.69 37.84
C ASP A 570 -4.21 36.53 38.77
N GLY A 571 -3.14 35.91 38.25
CA GLY A 571 -1.74 36.10 38.67
C GLY A 571 -1.20 35.37 39.92
N MET A 572 -0.42 34.30 39.71
CA MET A 572 0.99 34.18 40.16
C MET A 572 1.61 32.83 39.72
N ARG A 573 2.62 32.89 38.84
CA ARG A 573 3.47 31.76 38.42
C ARG A 573 4.83 31.84 39.14
N PRO A 574 5.34 30.75 39.73
CA PRO A 574 6.76 30.50 39.88
C PRO A 574 7.31 29.72 38.66
N PRO A 575 8.63 29.70 38.44
CA PRO A 575 9.24 29.47 37.12
C PRO A 575 9.23 27.99 36.72
N SER A 576 8.88 27.73 35.46
CA SER A 576 8.95 26.41 34.83
C SER A 576 10.40 25.98 34.65
N VAL A 577 10.80 24.98 35.41
CA VAL A 577 12.02 24.20 35.20
C VAL A 577 11.67 22.97 34.35
N MET A 578 12.44 22.78 33.28
CA MET A 578 12.50 21.62 32.39
C MET A 578 11.28 21.32 31.51
N ASP A 579 11.44 21.59 30.21
CA ASP A 579 10.75 20.81 29.17
C ASP A 579 11.77 20.01 28.37
N ARG A 580 11.73 18.70 28.59
CA ARG A 580 12.54 17.67 27.94
C ARG A 580 11.64 16.46 27.67
N HIS A 581 10.58 16.61 26.88
CA HIS A 581 9.70 15.47 26.55
C HIS A 581 9.14 15.55 25.12
N GLY A 582 9.36 14.44 24.40
CA GLY A 582 8.49 13.79 23.40
C GLY A 582 7.67 14.65 22.46
N LEU A 583 7.96 14.53 21.16
CA LEU A 583 7.24 15.17 20.08
C LEU A 583 5.84 14.51 19.90
N VAL A 584 4.81 15.19 20.39
CA VAL A 584 3.41 14.92 19.99
C VAL A 584 3.29 15.30 18.51
N VAL A 585 2.63 14.47 17.68
CA VAL A 585 2.16 14.87 16.35
C VAL A 585 1.28 16.11 16.57
N ARG A 586 1.88 17.30 16.41
CA ARG A 586 1.29 18.55 16.87
C ARG A 586 0.03 18.80 16.07
N THR A 587 -1.11 18.94 16.77
CA THR A 587 -2.36 19.44 16.17
C THR A 587 -2.21 20.81 15.53
N GLU A 588 -1.27 21.61 16.00
CA GLU A 588 -0.91 22.92 15.43
C GLU A 588 -0.33 22.79 14.00
N SER A 589 0.09 21.60 13.59
CA SER A 589 0.68 21.39 12.28
C SER A 589 -0.32 21.53 11.12
N CYS A 590 -1.60 21.21 11.33
CA CYS A 590 -2.64 21.46 10.32
C CYS A 590 -2.80 22.95 9.99
N GLU A 591 -2.54 23.85 10.95
CA GLU A 591 -2.57 25.30 10.70
C GLU A 591 -1.42 25.75 9.78
N ARG A 592 -0.29 25.02 9.78
CA ARG A 592 0.86 25.27 8.90
C ARG A 592 0.77 24.58 7.54
N LEU A 593 0.02 23.48 7.44
CA LEU A 593 -0.30 22.81 6.17
C LEU A 593 -1.43 23.49 5.40
N ALA A 594 -2.20 24.36 6.07
CA ALA A 594 -3.11 25.28 5.42
C ALA A 594 -2.30 26.32 4.64
N PRO A 595 -2.70 26.71 3.42
CA PRO A 595 -2.06 27.82 2.72
C PRO A 595 -2.23 29.11 3.55
N THR A 596 -1.24 29.43 4.37
CA THR A 596 -1.20 30.69 5.12
C THR A 596 -0.67 31.78 4.20
N LEU A 597 -1.28 32.97 4.26
CA LEU A 597 -0.96 34.19 3.48
C LEU A 597 0.52 34.65 3.49
N GLN A 598 1.41 33.97 4.23
CA GLN A 598 2.84 34.28 4.28
C GLN A 598 3.66 33.68 3.11
N MET A 599 3.12 32.70 2.37
CA MET A 599 3.80 32.07 1.22
C MET A 599 3.87 32.94 -0.05
N LEU A 600 3.27 34.14 -0.06
CA LEU A 600 3.22 35.04 -1.22
C LEU A 600 4.13 36.29 -1.15
N ASN A 601 5.04 36.41 -0.20
CA ASN A 601 6.00 37.52 -0.20
C ASN A 601 7.22 37.25 -1.10
N ALA A 602 6.97 37.02 -2.39
CA ALA A 602 7.94 37.20 -3.45
C ALA A 602 7.99 38.70 -3.83
N GLY A 603 9.03 39.39 -3.35
CA GLY A 603 9.63 40.53 -4.04
C GLY A 603 8.82 41.83 -4.16
N ARG A 604 8.74 42.62 -3.08
CA ARG A 604 8.74 44.09 -3.21
C ARG A 604 10.08 44.65 -2.78
N ARG A 605 10.93 44.96 -3.76
CA ARG A 605 12.09 45.86 -3.57
C ARG A 605 11.57 47.25 -3.21
N SER A 606 11.53 47.57 -1.92
CA SER A 606 11.39 48.95 -1.45
C SER A 606 12.74 49.66 -1.59
N ARG A 607 12.77 50.69 -2.44
CA ARG A 607 13.88 51.65 -2.57
C ARG A 607 14.06 52.39 -1.23
N ALA A 608 15.28 52.40 -0.71
CA ALA A 608 15.68 53.25 0.41
C ALA A 608 15.81 54.72 -0.03
N PRO A 609 15.46 55.72 0.81
CA PRO A 609 15.96 57.08 0.64
C PRO A 609 17.27 57.28 1.43
N SER A 610 18.21 57.97 0.80
CA SER A 610 19.49 58.41 1.38
C SER A 610 19.30 59.47 2.50
N PRO A 611 20.28 59.65 3.40
CA PRO A 611 20.16 60.55 4.54
C PRO A 611 20.59 61.98 4.20
N THR A 612 19.77 62.97 4.54
CA THR A 612 20.16 64.38 4.59
C THR A 612 20.35 64.84 6.04
N ARG A 613 21.49 65.50 6.26
CA ARG A 613 22.04 66.04 7.51
C ARG A 613 21.72 67.54 7.64
N LEU A 614 21.78 68.05 8.89
CA LEU A 614 21.84 69.46 9.39
C LEU A 614 20.51 69.93 10.02
N LYS A 615 20.44 70.63 11.17
CA LYS A 615 21.43 71.32 12.03
C LYS A 615 20.79 71.61 13.41
N ASN A 616 21.63 71.76 14.44
CA ASN A 616 21.32 72.21 15.81
C ASN A 616 20.47 73.49 15.91
N SER A 617 19.74 73.64 17.02
CA SER A 617 19.79 74.85 17.87
C SER A 617 19.34 74.57 19.31
N ILE A 618 20.16 75.07 20.22
CA ILE A 618 20.09 75.06 21.69
C ILE A 618 19.23 76.23 22.16
N VAL A 619 18.31 76.03 23.11
CA VAL A 619 17.76 77.10 23.97
C VAL A 619 17.40 76.56 25.36
N ILE A 620 18.12 77.02 26.37
CA ILE A 620 17.81 77.19 27.82
C ILE A 620 18.53 78.54 28.15
N PRO A 621 18.00 79.54 28.90
CA PRO A 621 17.48 79.39 30.28
C PRO A 621 16.32 80.33 30.71
N GLN A 622 15.66 80.03 31.83
CA GLN A 622 15.75 80.82 33.07
C GLN A 622 14.95 80.20 34.23
N GLU A 623 15.55 80.32 35.41
CA GLU A 623 15.06 79.97 36.75
C GLU A 623 14.05 80.98 37.28
N SER A 624 13.14 80.49 38.12
CA SER A 624 12.72 81.12 39.39
C SER A 624 12.09 80.07 40.29
#